data_AF-A0AAD9NC24-F1
#
_entry.id   AF-A0AAD9NC24-F1
#
_cell.length_a   1.000
_cell.length_b   1.000
_cell.length_c   1.000
_cell.angle_alpha   90.00
_cell.angle_beta   90.00
_cell.angle_gamma   90.00
#
_symmetry.space_group_name_H-M   'P 1'
#
loop_
_entity.id
_entity.type
_entity.pdbx_description
1 polymer ?
#
loop_
_entity_poly.entity_id
_entity_poly.type
_entity_poly.pdbx_seq_one_letter_code
_entity_poly.pdbx_strand_id
1 'polypeptide(L)'
;MMNCQLITLLCLVSGILATAPEIEKLVNDAGHLKELGVGRPMYSLEEMDGFPFTRLFFENYARPLKPLIMKNAAKLSPAFEKWTDDYFLKLDEPPEHTISIELKKKENRTFGVDDIAFKEFVRVYNESDIYMVNGIPPFIASDVILPGPLQCESLLDTLIDAVMWFSSGGTKVDFTKYPGLAEIEYYKVIMEPGDCLYIPYKWIHHVRSDGSNIAVNIWWDHFEGLNANLDHCQDKFDPDMTMDKVTLKGFSGAMLSVAAIR
;
A
#
# COMPACT_ATOMS: atom_id res chain seq x y z
N MET A 1 6.46 12.56 -6.07
CA MET A 1 5.58 12.97 -4.95
C MET A 1 4.89 11.73 -4.38
N MET A 2 4.80 11.64 -3.05
CA MET A 2 4.45 10.42 -2.28
C MET A 2 2.93 10.27 -2.05
N ASN A 3 2.45 9.02 -2.12
CA ASN A 3 1.14 8.59 -1.59
C ASN A 3 1.33 7.64 -0.40
N CYS A 4 0.32 7.46 0.46
CA CYS A 4 0.41 6.49 1.56
C CYS A 4 -0.84 5.59 1.64
N GLN A 5 -0.66 4.34 2.07
CA GLN A 5 -1.75 3.38 2.28
C GLN A 5 -1.66 2.81 3.69
N LEU A 6 -2.78 2.76 4.43
CA LEU A 6 -2.88 2.03 5.69
C LEU A 6 -3.50 0.67 5.40
N ILE A 7 -2.74 -0.41 5.58
CA ILE A 7 -3.12 -1.76 5.16
C ILE A 7 -3.14 -2.68 6.37
N THR A 8 -4.16 -3.54 6.49
CA THR A 8 -4.31 -4.40 7.67
C THR A 8 -4.06 -5.90 7.44
N LEU A 9 -3.68 -6.33 6.23
CA LEU A 9 -3.09 -7.64 5.81
C LEU A 9 -3.67 -8.10 4.44
N LEU A 10 -2.84 -8.62 3.53
CA LEU A 10 -3.19 -9.10 2.18
C LEU A 10 -3.66 -10.57 2.18
N CYS A 11 -4.74 -10.90 1.44
CA CYS A 11 -5.13 -12.27 1.10
C CYS A 11 -4.76 -12.60 -0.36
N LEU A 12 -4.13 -13.76 -0.59
CA LEU A 12 -3.91 -14.33 -1.93
C LEU A 12 -5.04 -15.29 -2.30
N VAL A 13 -5.48 -15.25 -3.55
CA VAL A 13 -6.50 -16.19 -4.08
C VAL A 13 -5.90 -17.06 -5.18
N SER A 14 -6.11 -18.37 -5.09
CA SER A 14 -5.89 -19.33 -6.16
C SER A 14 -7.08 -19.33 -7.13
N GLY A 15 -6.82 -19.15 -8.43
CA GLY A 15 -7.86 -19.01 -9.46
C GLY A 15 -8.52 -20.32 -9.89
N ILE A 16 -9.78 -20.24 -10.32
CA ILE A 16 -10.51 -21.28 -11.05
C ILE A 16 -10.35 -21.01 -12.56
N LEU A 17 -10.07 -22.05 -13.35
CA LEU A 17 -9.90 -21.94 -14.81
C LEU A 17 -11.25 -21.82 -15.52
N ALA A 18 -11.36 -20.90 -16.48
CA ALA A 18 -12.53 -20.77 -17.36
C ALA A 18 -12.60 -21.89 -18.41
N THR A 19 -13.81 -22.25 -18.80
CA THR A 19 -14.09 -23.16 -19.92
C THR A 19 -13.94 -22.44 -21.27
N ALA A 20 -13.73 -23.18 -22.37
CA ALA A 20 -13.54 -22.60 -23.70
C ALA A 20 -14.68 -21.64 -24.16
N PRO A 21 -15.97 -21.92 -23.93
CA PRO A 21 -17.05 -20.99 -24.25
C PRO A 21 -17.02 -19.70 -23.39
N GLU A 22 -16.58 -19.80 -22.14
CA GLU A 22 -16.43 -18.64 -21.25
C GLU A 22 -15.25 -17.75 -21.71
N ILE A 23 -14.15 -18.36 -22.15
CA ILE A 23 -13.00 -17.62 -22.70
C ILE A 23 -13.42 -16.78 -23.91
N GLU A 24 -14.21 -17.32 -24.83
CA GLU A 24 -14.69 -16.59 -26.02
C GLU A 24 -15.56 -15.38 -25.64
N LYS A 25 -16.38 -15.52 -24.59
CA LYS A 25 -17.15 -14.40 -24.03
C LYS A 25 -16.25 -13.35 -23.37
N LEU A 26 -15.23 -13.78 -22.63
CA LEU A 26 -14.32 -12.90 -21.89
C LEU A 26 -13.36 -12.12 -22.79
N VAL A 27 -12.92 -12.68 -23.91
CA VAL A 27 -12.10 -11.95 -24.91
C VAL A 27 -12.88 -10.78 -25.50
N ASN A 28 -14.20 -10.91 -25.60
CA ASN A 28 -15.10 -9.88 -26.12
C ASN A 28 -15.67 -8.96 -25.03
N ASP A 29 -15.26 -9.13 -23.77
CA ASP A 29 -15.71 -8.29 -22.67
C ASP A 29 -15.13 -6.88 -22.79
N ALA A 30 -15.94 -5.84 -22.54
CA ALA A 30 -15.52 -4.45 -22.69
C ALA A 30 -14.34 -4.05 -21.79
N GLY A 31 -14.14 -4.76 -20.68
CA GLY A 31 -13.01 -4.56 -19.77
C GLY A 31 -11.77 -5.41 -20.10
N HIS A 32 -11.82 -6.30 -21.09
CA HIS A 32 -10.72 -7.21 -21.39
C HIS A 32 -9.45 -6.48 -21.85
N LEU A 33 -8.31 -6.76 -21.19
CA LEU A 33 -7.02 -6.06 -21.38
C LEU A 33 -7.09 -4.54 -21.19
N LYS A 34 -8.16 -4.06 -20.55
CA LYS A 34 -8.30 -2.69 -20.06
C LYS A 34 -7.98 -2.66 -18.57
N GLU A 35 -8.15 -1.49 -17.98
CA GLU A 35 -8.07 -1.32 -16.54
C GLU A 35 -9.17 -2.13 -15.85
N LEU A 36 -8.82 -2.72 -14.71
CA LEU A 36 -9.77 -3.46 -13.89
C LEU A 36 -10.98 -2.56 -13.55
N GLY A 37 -12.19 -3.09 -13.71
CA GLY A 37 -13.44 -2.37 -13.46
C GLY A 37 -14.01 -1.57 -14.65
N VAL A 38 -13.29 -1.44 -15.78
CA VAL A 38 -13.86 -0.83 -16.99
C VAL A 38 -15.10 -1.61 -17.46
N GLY A 39 -16.22 -0.90 -17.65
CA GLY A 39 -17.51 -1.51 -18.04
C GLY A 39 -18.35 -2.04 -16.88
N ARG A 40 -18.00 -1.72 -15.63
CA ARG A 40 -18.72 -2.18 -14.41
C ARG A 40 -19.22 -1.02 -13.56
N PRO A 41 -20.24 -1.23 -12.70
CA PRO A 41 -20.61 -0.27 -11.67
C PRO A 41 -19.41 0.02 -10.75
N MET A 42 -19.16 1.30 -10.49
CA MET A 42 -18.09 1.76 -9.60
C MET A 42 -18.69 2.54 -8.46
N TYR A 43 -18.33 2.17 -7.23
CA TYR A 43 -18.73 2.89 -6.03
C TYR A 43 -17.60 3.82 -5.56
N SER A 44 -17.94 5.05 -5.20
CA SER A 44 -17.01 6.01 -4.58
C SER A 44 -16.81 5.68 -3.10
N LEU A 45 -15.62 5.98 -2.59
CA LEU A 45 -15.33 5.89 -1.16
C LEU A 45 -15.78 7.16 -0.45
N GLU A 46 -15.94 7.06 0.87
CA GLU A 46 -16.04 8.26 1.70
C GLU A 46 -14.69 8.97 1.73
N GLU A 47 -14.74 10.30 1.65
CA GLU A 47 -13.55 11.16 1.63
C GLU A 47 -13.53 12.08 2.85
N MET A 48 -12.33 12.30 3.39
CA MET A 48 -12.06 13.25 4.47
C MET A 48 -10.78 14.03 4.16
N ASP A 49 -10.73 15.32 4.49
CA ASP A 49 -9.50 16.10 4.40
C ASP A 49 -8.63 15.89 5.63
N GLY A 50 -7.34 15.58 5.42
CA GLY A 50 -6.39 15.26 6.46
C GLY A 50 -6.63 13.91 7.15
N PHE A 51 -5.88 13.69 8.23
CA PHE A 51 -6.04 12.49 9.05
C PHE A 51 -7.20 12.65 10.04
N PRO A 52 -8.08 11.64 10.19
CA PRO A 52 -9.01 11.59 11.32
C PRO A 52 -8.25 11.43 12.64
N PHE A 53 -8.86 11.86 13.75
CA PHE A 53 -8.36 11.49 15.07
C PHE A 53 -8.51 10.00 15.33
N THR A 54 -7.64 9.43 16.17
CA THR A 54 -7.58 8.00 16.48
C THR A 54 -8.93 7.41 16.82
N ARG A 55 -9.67 8.01 17.77
CA ARG A 55 -10.96 7.48 18.20
C ARG A 55 -11.97 7.43 17.05
N LEU A 56 -12.11 8.55 16.33
CA LEU A 56 -13.01 8.66 15.19
C LEU A 56 -12.65 7.64 14.09
N PHE A 57 -11.36 7.49 13.80
CA PHE A 57 -10.89 6.51 12.82
C PHE A 57 -11.30 5.09 13.18
N PHE A 58 -11.03 4.67 14.41
CA PHE A 58 -11.31 3.33 14.86
C PHE A 58 -12.82 3.05 14.98
N GLU A 59 -13.59 4.00 15.50
CA GLU A 59 -15.04 3.85 15.68
C GLU A 59 -15.80 3.83 14.34
N ASN A 60 -15.43 4.69 13.39
CA ASN A 60 -16.22 4.91 12.18
C ASN A 60 -15.70 4.15 10.95
N TYR A 61 -14.41 3.76 10.94
CA TYR A 61 -13.78 3.13 9.77
C TYR A 61 -13.13 1.79 10.10
N ALA A 62 -12.25 1.72 11.10
CA ALA A 62 -11.49 0.50 11.35
C ALA A 62 -12.35 -0.66 11.92
N ARG A 63 -13.15 -0.39 12.96
CA ARG A 63 -14.08 -1.40 13.55
C ARG A 63 -15.19 -1.79 12.57
N PRO A 64 -15.83 -0.87 11.82
CA PRO A 64 -16.86 -1.22 10.85
C PRO A 64 -16.32 -1.81 9.53
N LEU A 65 -14.99 -1.90 9.37
CA LEU A 65 -14.34 -2.32 8.12
C LEU A 65 -14.74 -1.47 6.90
N LYS A 66 -14.85 -0.15 7.10
CA LYS A 66 -15.25 0.81 6.08
C LYS A 66 -14.02 1.49 5.49
N PRO A 67 -13.82 1.47 4.16
CA PRO A 67 -12.68 2.14 3.54
C PRO A 67 -12.83 3.66 3.61
N LEU A 68 -11.70 4.37 3.63
CA LEU A 68 -11.67 5.83 3.71
C LEU A 68 -10.52 6.36 2.86
N ILE A 69 -10.79 7.38 2.04
CA ILE A 69 -9.74 8.22 1.46
C ILE A 69 -9.55 9.48 2.32
N MET A 70 -8.33 9.70 2.76
CA MET A 70 -7.87 10.83 3.55
C MET A 70 -7.09 11.77 2.61
N LYS A 71 -7.79 12.71 2.00
CA LYS A 71 -7.24 13.68 1.06
C LYS A 71 -6.18 14.53 1.74
N ASN A 72 -5.09 14.85 1.05
CA ASN A 72 -4.00 15.72 1.54
C ASN A 72 -3.27 15.26 2.80
N ALA A 73 -3.61 14.11 3.41
CA ALA A 73 -3.07 13.69 4.69
C ALA A 73 -1.55 13.41 4.65
N ALA A 74 -1.05 12.80 3.58
CA ALA A 74 0.39 12.54 3.41
C ALA A 74 1.21 13.81 3.10
N LYS A 75 0.58 14.95 2.77
CA LYS A 75 1.29 16.23 2.57
C LYS A 75 1.98 16.74 3.83
N LEU A 76 1.56 16.24 5.00
CA LEU A 76 2.20 16.51 6.28
C LEU A 76 3.58 15.85 6.40
N SER A 77 3.88 14.85 5.56
CA SER A 77 5.19 14.19 5.57
C SER A 77 6.25 15.03 4.85
N PRO A 78 7.46 15.20 5.42
CA PRO A 78 8.58 15.81 4.71
C PRO A 78 8.84 15.18 3.33
N ALA A 79 8.58 13.87 3.20
CA ALA A 79 8.67 13.12 1.94
C ALA A 79 7.87 13.74 0.79
N PHE A 80 6.73 14.38 1.07
CA PHE A 80 5.89 14.98 0.03
C PHE A 80 6.65 16.04 -0.78
N GLU A 81 7.41 16.89 -0.10
CA GLU A 81 8.21 17.96 -0.69
C GLU A 81 9.62 17.52 -1.07
N LYS A 82 10.24 16.64 -0.25
CA LYS A 82 11.64 16.22 -0.45
C LYS A 82 11.82 15.20 -1.56
N TRP A 83 10.94 14.21 -1.66
CA TRP A 83 11.20 13.02 -2.46
C TRP A 83 11.13 13.30 -3.96
N THR A 84 12.32 13.35 -4.54
CA THR A 84 12.61 13.51 -5.96
C THR A 84 13.79 12.60 -6.30
N ASP A 85 13.95 12.25 -7.58
CA ASP A 85 15.11 11.46 -8.01
C ASP A 85 16.43 12.17 -7.63
N ASP A 86 16.49 13.49 -7.79
CA ASP A 86 17.62 14.33 -7.37
C ASP A 86 17.90 14.26 -5.87
N TYR A 87 16.87 14.27 -5.03
CA TYR A 87 17.02 14.11 -3.59
C TYR A 87 17.62 12.75 -3.26
N PHE A 88 17.06 11.67 -3.81
CA PHE A 88 17.53 10.32 -3.55
C PHE A 88 18.99 10.10 -3.98
N LEU A 89 19.38 10.63 -5.13
CA LEU A 89 20.75 10.51 -5.64
C LEU A 89 21.78 11.24 -4.76
N LYS A 90 21.35 12.25 -3.99
CA LYS A 90 22.19 13.05 -3.08
C LYS A 90 22.26 12.51 -1.65
N LEU A 91 21.45 11.51 -1.28
CA LEU A 91 21.46 10.92 0.06
C LEU A 91 22.80 10.27 0.39
N ASP A 92 23.15 10.21 1.68
CA ASP A 92 24.29 9.42 2.15
C ASP A 92 23.82 7.98 2.40
N GLU A 93 23.88 7.16 1.34
CA GLU A 93 23.48 5.74 1.39
C GLU A 93 24.65 4.90 1.92
N PRO A 94 24.45 4.10 2.99
CA PRO A 94 25.49 3.20 3.48
C PRO A 94 25.94 2.23 2.36
N PRO A 95 27.26 2.05 2.13
CA PRO A 95 27.77 1.25 1.01
C PRO A 95 27.27 -0.20 0.96
N GLU A 96 26.93 -0.76 2.11
CA GLU A 96 26.42 -2.12 2.28
C GLU A 96 24.89 -2.23 2.19
N HIS A 97 24.17 -1.11 2.13
CA HIS A 97 22.72 -1.14 2.03
C HIS A 97 22.29 -1.64 0.65
N THR A 98 21.31 -2.54 0.65
CA THR A 98 20.68 -3.05 -0.55
C THR A 98 19.17 -3.04 -0.40
N ILE A 99 18.49 -2.95 -1.53
CA ILE A 99 17.05 -3.05 -1.66
C ILE A 99 16.70 -4.22 -2.55
N SER A 100 15.59 -4.89 -2.26
CA SER A 100 15.07 -5.95 -3.11
C SER A 100 14.18 -5.39 -4.21
N ILE A 101 14.41 -5.88 -5.43
CA ILE A 101 13.64 -5.52 -6.63
C ILE A 101 12.98 -6.75 -7.25
N GLU A 102 11.82 -6.53 -7.84
CA GLU A 102 11.14 -7.51 -8.68
C GLU A 102 11.43 -7.23 -10.15
N LEU A 103 11.95 -8.22 -10.87
CA LEU A 103 12.48 -8.07 -12.23
C LEU A 103 11.39 -7.95 -13.33
N LYS A 104 10.11 -8.09 -12.98
CA LYS A 104 8.98 -7.91 -13.91
C LYS A 104 7.74 -7.37 -13.20
N LYS A 105 7.12 -6.32 -13.75
CA LYS A 105 5.83 -5.71 -13.30
C LYS A 105 4.59 -6.63 -13.28
N LYS A 106 4.70 -7.90 -13.68
CA LYS A 106 3.59 -8.88 -13.59
C LYS A 106 3.86 -9.79 -12.40
N GLU A 107 2.91 -9.86 -11.45
CA GLU A 107 2.95 -10.73 -10.28
C GLU A 107 3.02 -12.21 -10.70
N ASN A 108 4.23 -12.68 -10.96
CA ASN A 108 4.55 -14.08 -11.13
C ASN A 108 5.75 -14.37 -10.22
N ARG A 109 5.45 -14.80 -8.99
CA ARG A 109 6.40 -15.07 -7.90
C ARG A 109 7.36 -16.25 -8.15
N THR A 110 7.48 -16.68 -9.41
CA THR A 110 8.47 -17.66 -9.88
C THR A 110 9.69 -17.01 -10.52
N PHE A 111 9.67 -15.68 -10.75
CA PHE A 111 10.85 -14.92 -11.19
C PHE A 111 11.66 -14.44 -9.97
N GLY A 112 12.99 -14.43 -10.11
CA GLY A 112 13.91 -14.14 -9.01
C GLY A 112 13.78 -12.71 -8.48
N VAL A 113 13.99 -12.57 -7.18
CA VAL A 113 14.31 -11.29 -6.52
C VAL A 113 15.79 -11.01 -6.77
N ASP A 114 16.14 -9.76 -7.05
CA ASP A 114 17.53 -9.29 -7.11
C ASP A 114 17.74 -8.17 -6.10
N ASP A 115 18.95 -8.05 -5.57
CA ASP A 115 19.30 -7.04 -4.57
C ASP A 115 20.27 -6.02 -5.18
N ILE A 116 19.88 -4.74 -5.18
CA ILE A 116 20.68 -3.65 -5.75
C ILE A 116 20.77 -2.46 -4.77
N ALA A 117 21.71 -1.55 -5.01
CA ALA A 117 21.77 -0.29 -4.26
C ALA A 117 20.54 0.58 -4.59
N PHE A 118 20.05 1.33 -3.60
CA PHE A 118 18.89 2.21 -3.76
C PHE A 118 19.14 3.26 -4.85
N LYS A 119 20.32 3.88 -4.86
CA LYS A 119 20.69 4.84 -5.92
C LYS A 119 20.77 4.23 -7.30
N GLU A 120 21.16 2.96 -7.40
CA GLU A 120 21.21 2.29 -8.70
C GLU A 120 19.79 2.07 -9.24
N PHE A 121 18.86 1.64 -8.38
CA PHE A 121 17.45 1.57 -8.74
C PHE A 121 16.89 2.91 -9.24
N VAL A 122 17.15 4.01 -8.51
CA VAL A 122 16.66 5.35 -8.87
C VAL A 122 17.15 5.78 -10.26
N ARG A 123 18.32 5.32 -10.71
CA ARG A 123 18.84 5.64 -12.05
C ARG A 123 18.11 4.93 -13.18
N VAL A 124 17.58 3.74 -12.95
CA VAL A 124 17.13 2.84 -14.02
C VAL A 124 15.63 2.52 -14.00
N TYR A 125 14.91 2.76 -12.89
CA TYR A 125 13.52 2.33 -12.73
C TYR A 125 12.56 2.91 -13.77
N ASN A 126 12.83 4.15 -14.22
CA ASN A 126 11.96 4.85 -15.15
C ASN A 126 12.05 4.28 -16.58
N GLU A 127 13.15 3.62 -16.91
CA GLU A 127 13.44 3.04 -18.22
C GLU A 127 13.33 1.51 -18.25
N SER A 128 12.94 0.90 -17.12
CA SER A 128 12.91 -0.56 -16.95
C SER A 128 11.58 -1.07 -16.40
N ASP A 129 11.42 -2.40 -16.43
CA ASP A 129 10.25 -3.12 -15.92
C ASP A 129 10.45 -3.63 -14.48
N ILE A 130 11.39 -3.05 -13.76
CA ILE A 130 11.61 -3.37 -12.35
C ILE A 130 10.68 -2.56 -11.46
N TYR A 131 10.37 -3.09 -10.29
CA TYR A 131 9.75 -2.33 -9.20
C TYR A 131 10.37 -2.73 -7.87
N MET A 132 10.41 -1.77 -6.95
CA MET A 132 10.93 -1.97 -5.61
C MET A 132 9.77 -2.25 -4.65
N VAL A 133 9.93 -3.29 -3.83
CA VAL A 133 9.12 -3.56 -2.64
C VAL A 133 10.10 -3.79 -1.50
N ASN A 134 10.22 -2.81 -0.61
CA ASN A 134 11.14 -2.90 0.51
C ASN A 134 10.56 -2.24 1.76
N GLY A 135 11.09 -2.56 2.94
CA GLY A 135 10.90 -1.71 4.11
C GLY A 135 11.44 -0.30 3.83
N ILE A 136 10.90 0.74 4.47
CA ILE A 136 11.41 2.10 4.31
C ILE A 136 12.91 2.11 4.72
N PRO A 137 13.83 2.51 3.82
CA PRO A 137 15.24 2.57 4.17
C PRO A 137 15.49 3.49 5.38
N PRO A 138 16.33 3.09 6.36
CA PRO A 138 16.51 3.86 7.61
C PRO A 138 16.92 5.32 7.39
N PHE A 139 17.71 5.61 6.35
CA PHE A 139 18.21 6.95 6.05
C PHE A 139 17.15 7.89 5.45
N ILE A 140 15.94 7.41 5.12
CA ILE A 140 14.78 8.24 4.73
C ILE A 140 13.54 8.02 5.60
N ALA A 141 13.62 7.19 6.64
CA ALA A 141 12.48 6.87 7.51
C ALA A 141 11.93 8.10 8.25
N SER A 142 12.79 9.08 8.57
CA SER A 142 12.39 10.34 9.18
C SER A 142 11.62 11.29 8.24
N ASP A 143 11.60 11.01 6.93
CA ASP A 143 10.78 11.78 5.99
C ASP A 143 9.32 11.33 5.96
N VAL A 144 9.01 10.18 6.58
CA VAL A 144 7.66 9.59 6.60
C VAL A 144 7.08 9.73 8.01
N ILE A 145 5.93 10.39 8.12
CA ILE A 145 5.21 10.47 9.40
C ILE A 145 4.45 9.18 9.68
N LEU A 146 4.31 8.85 10.96
CA LEU A 146 3.30 7.90 11.39
C LEU A 146 1.91 8.53 11.18
N PRO A 147 0.97 7.89 10.48
CA PRO A 147 -0.37 8.40 10.27
C PRO A 147 -1.05 8.78 11.59
N GLY A 148 -1.71 9.93 11.61
CA GLY A 148 -2.36 10.47 12.82
C GLY A 148 -3.18 9.46 13.62
N PRO A 149 -4.03 8.61 12.99
CA PRO A 149 -4.84 7.64 13.72
C PRO A 149 -4.05 6.54 14.44
N LEU A 150 -2.77 6.37 14.11
CA LEU A 150 -1.90 5.33 14.66
C LEU A 150 -0.88 5.89 15.67
N GLN A 151 -0.88 7.21 15.93
CA GLN A 151 0.08 7.86 16.84
C GLN A 151 -0.24 7.67 18.33
N CYS A 152 -1.35 7.01 18.68
CA CYS A 152 -1.67 6.76 20.08
C CYS A 152 -0.71 5.73 20.67
N GLU A 153 -0.22 5.98 21.89
CA GLU A 153 0.74 5.11 22.58
C GLU A 153 0.28 3.64 22.63
N SER A 154 -1.00 3.41 22.90
CA SER A 154 -1.58 2.06 22.96
C SER A 154 -1.64 1.33 21.61
N LEU A 155 -1.35 2.01 20.51
CA LEU A 155 -1.32 1.47 19.16
C LEU A 155 0.10 1.27 18.62
N LEU A 156 1.13 1.85 19.24
CA LEU A 156 2.50 1.79 18.71
C LEU A 156 3.02 0.34 18.63
N ASP A 157 2.68 -0.48 19.61
CA ASP A 157 3.04 -1.90 19.63
C ASP A 157 2.27 -2.72 18.59
N THR A 158 1.23 -2.17 17.95
CA THR A 158 0.47 -2.89 16.91
C THR A 158 1.13 -2.77 15.54
N LEU A 159 2.13 -1.90 15.37
CA LEU A 159 2.78 -1.65 14.08
C LEU A 159 3.59 -2.88 13.65
N ILE A 160 3.27 -3.39 12.46
CA ILE A 160 3.90 -4.58 11.89
C ILE A 160 5.06 -4.16 11.01
N ASP A 161 4.78 -3.37 9.97
CA ASP A 161 5.79 -3.00 8.98
C ASP A 161 5.41 -1.73 8.22
N ALA A 162 6.38 -1.11 7.56
CA ALA A 162 6.21 0.02 6.69
C ALA A 162 6.91 -0.25 5.36
N VAL A 163 6.12 -0.56 4.32
CA VAL A 163 6.61 -1.06 3.05
C VAL A 163 6.50 0.02 1.99
N MET A 164 7.63 0.40 1.40
CA MET A 164 7.72 1.34 0.29
C MET A 164 7.59 0.61 -1.05
N TRP A 165 6.70 1.11 -1.90
CA TRP A 165 6.49 0.67 -3.28
C TRP A 165 6.94 1.76 -4.24
N PHE A 166 7.85 1.45 -5.15
CA PHE A 166 8.37 2.41 -6.13
C PHE A 166 8.42 1.75 -7.52
N SER A 167 7.71 2.33 -8.49
CA SER A 167 7.67 1.84 -9.88
C SER A 167 7.42 2.95 -10.91
N SER A 168 7.59 2.62 -12.19
CA SER A 168 7.23 3.46 -13.34
C SER A 168 5.80 3.28 -13.87
N GLY A 169 4.94 2.50 -13.17
CA GLY A 169 3.52 2.30 -13.51
C GLY A 169 3.21 1.30 -14.62
N GLY A 170 1.94 1.24 -15.05
CA GLY A 170 1.52 0.51 -16.28
C GLY A 170 0.96 -0.92 -16.15
N THR A 171 0.39 -1.31 -15.00
CA THR A 171 -0.18 -2.68 -14.82
C THR A 171 -1.49 -2.89 -15.62
N LYS A 172 -1.73 -4.13 -16.04
CA LYS A 172 -2.93 -4.56 -16.80
C LYS A 172 -3.43 -5.92 -16.31
N VAL A 173 -4.73 -6.16 -16.38
CA VAL A 173 -5.37 -7.43 -16.00
C VAL A 173 -5.82 -8.20 -17.24
N ASP A 174 -5.63 -9.53 -17.20
CA ASP A 174 -6.06 -10.45 -18.26
C ASP A 174 -7.21 -11.34 -17.78
N PHE A 175 -8.43 -11.06 -18.24
CA PHE A 175 -9.62 -11.82 -17.86
C PHE A 175 -9.68 -13.23 -18.42
N THR A 176 -8.89 -13.58 -19.44
CA THR A 176 -8.82 -14.99 -19.88
C THR A 176 -8.07 -15.85 -18.87
N LYS A 177 -7.12 -15.25 -18.16
CA LYS A 177 -6.36 -15.89 -17.08
C LYS A 177 -7.09 -15.85 -15.74
N TYR A 178 -7.87 -14.80 -15.48
CA TYR A 178 -8.60 -14.59 -14.22
C TYR A 178 -10.09 -14.29 -14.48
N PRO A 179 -10.87 -15.28 -14.93
CA PRO A 179 -12.24 -15.09 -15.40
C PRO A 179 -13.20 -14.58 -14.32
N GLY A 180 -13.00 -14.99 -13.07
CA GLY A 180 -13.83 -14.55 -11.93
C GLY A 180 -13.74 -13.04 -11.65
N LEU A 181 -12.69 -12.36 -12.12
CA LEU A 181 -12.62 -10.89 -12.01
C LEU A 181 -13.64 -10.21 -12.93
N ALA A 182 -14.14 -10.85 -13.99
CA ALA A 182 -15.12 -10.20 -14.84
C ALA A 182 -16.48 -9.95 -14.15
N GLU A 183 -16.78 -10.63 -13.04
CA GLU A 183 -18.14 -10.62 -12.47
C GLU A 183 -18.24 -9.93 -11.10
N ILE A 184 -17.16 -9.36 -10.58
CA ILE A 184 -17.16 -8.72 -9.25
C ILE A 184 -17.52 -7.23 -9.32
N GLU A 185 -18.14 -6.72 -8.26
CA GLU A 185 -18.33 -5.29 -8.04
C GLU A 185 -17.05 -4.66 -7.47
N TYR A 186 -16.86 -3.36 -7.75
CA TYR A 186 -15.64 -2.65 -7.38
C TYR A 186 -15.93 -1.32 -6.69
N TYR A 187 -15.14 -1.07 -5.66
CA TYR A 187 -14.84 0.29 -5.23
C TYR A 187 -13.66 0.81 -6.06
N LYS A 188 -13.81 1.98 -6.68
CA LYS A 188 -12.71 2.64 -7.39
C LYS A 188 -12.32 3.89 -6.64
N VAL A 189 -11.03 3.99 -6.34
CA VAL A 189 -10.42 5.19 -5.77
C VAL A 189 -9.33 5.69 -6.71
N ILE A 190 -9.30 6.99 -6.96
CA ILE A 190 -8.20 7.67 -7.65
C ILE A 190 -7.48 8.47 -6.58
N MET A 191 -6.23 8.09 -6.31
CA MET A 191 -5.39 8.78 -5.34
C MET A 191 -4.50 9.79 -6.05
N GLU A 192 -4.50 11.02 -5.55
CA GLU A 192 -3.57 12.07 -5.97
C GLU A 192 -2.38 12.13 -5.02
N PRO A 193 -1.23 12.66 -5.47
CA PRO A 193 -0.09 12.97 -4.61
C PRO A 193 -0.50 13.63 -3.29
N GLY A 194 -0.15 13.00 -2.17
CA GLY A 194 -0.47 13.48 -0.83
C GLY A 194 -1.73 12.89 -0.21
N ASP A 195 -2.47 12.04 -0.90
CA ASP A 195 -3.60 11.31 -0.33
C ASP A 195 -3.14 10.06 0.46
N CYS A 196 -3.93 9.71 1.47
CA CYS A 196 -3.82 8.44 2.18
C CYS A 196 -5.08 7.58 1.97
N LEU A 197 -4.93 6.27 1.78
CA LEU A 197 -6.06 5.33 1.68
C LEU A 197 -6.05 4.35 2.86
N TYR A 198 -7.16 4.24 3.58
CA TYR A 198 -7.39 3.12 4.49
C TYR A 198 -8.03 1.94 3.76
N ILE A 199 -7.32 0.81 3.73
CA ILE A 199 -7.79 -0.47 3.19
C ILE A 199 -8.14 -1.37 4.38
N PRO A 200 -9.43 -1.70 4.59
CA PRO A 200 -9.82 -2.48 5.76
C PRO A 200 -9.28 -3.91 5.73
N TYR A 201 -9.24 -4.54 6.90
CA TYR A 201 -8.80 -5.92 7.05
C TYR A 201 -9.57 -6.86 6.12
N LYS A 202 -8.84 -7.75 5.43
CA LYS A 202 -9.33 -8.71 4.41
C LYS A 202 -9.90 -8.11 3.13
N TRP A 203 -9.80 -6.79 2.91
CA TRP A 203 -10.20 -6.21 1.63
C TRP A 203 -9.21 -6.55 0.52
N ILE A 204 -9.73 -7.19 -0.53
CA ILE A 204 -8.99 -7.44 -1.76
C ILE A 204 -8.81 -6.10 -2.46
N HIS A 205 -7.57 -5.79 -2.82
CA HIS A 205 -7.23 -4.54 -3.49
C HIS A 205 -6.32 -4.82 -4.68
N HIS A 206 -6.51 -4.04 -5.74
CA HIS A 206 -5.64 -4.03 -6.91
C HIS A 206 -5.18 -2.59 -7.13
N VAL A 207 -3.86 -2.38 -7.13
CA VAL A 207 -3.26 -1.06 -7.27
C VAL A 207 -2.67 -0.91 -8.66
N ARG A 208 -2.87 0.28 -9.25
CA ARG A 208 -2.21 0.69 -10.48
C ARG A 208 -1.74 2.12 -10.33
N SER A 209 -0.55 2.41 -10.85
CA SER A 209 -0.01 3.76 -10.97
C SER A 209 0.05 4.17 -12.44
N ASP A 210 -0.27 5.45 -12.69
CA ASP A 210 -0.06 6.11 -13.99
C ASP A 210 1.26 6.88 -13.93
N GLY A 211 2.25 6.43 -14.70
CA GLY A 211 3.63 6.92 -14.62
C GLY A 211 4.36 6.56 -13.32
N SER A 212 5.46 7.28 -13.06
CA SER A 212 6.31 7.09 -11.88
C SER A 212 5.57 7.39 -10.59
N ASN A 213 5.59 6.44 -9.67
CA ASN A 213 4.87 6.53 -8.41
C ASN A 213 5.68 5.94 -7.26
N ILE A 214 5.59 6.63 -6.12
CA ILE A 214 6.12 6.20 -4.84
C ILE A 214 4.96 6.16 -3.84
N ALA A 215 4.75 5.01 -3.21
CA ALA A 215 3.77 4.82 -2.16
C ALA A 215 4.42 4.19 -0.92
N VAL A 216 3.94 4.57 0.27
CA VAL A 216 4.34 3.95 1.53
C VAL A 216 3.13 3.28 2.16
N ASN A 217 3.26 2.01 2.50
CA ASN A 217 2.19 1.21 3.09
C ASN A 217 2.50 0.95 4.56
N ILE A 218 1.62 1.34 5.47
CA ILE A 218 1.81 1.15 6.91
C ILE A 218 0.87 0.05 7.39
N TRP A 219 1.49 -1.01 7.90
CA TRP A 219 0.83 -2.23 8.33
C TRP A 219 0.74 -2.25 9.86
N TRP A 220 -0.45 -2.53 10.37
CA TRP A 220 -0.72 -2.68 11.80
C TRP A 220 -1.57 -3.92 12.04
N ASP A 221 -1.43 -4.53 13.21
CA ASP A 221 -2.18 -5.71 13.59
C ASP A 221 -3.63 -5.35 13.88
N HIS A 222 -4.54 -5.85 13.02
CA HIS A 222 -5.96 -5.56 13.12
C HIS A 222 -6.52 -5.93 14.50
N PHE A 223 -6.18 -7.10 15.02
CA PHE A 223 -6.79 -7.63 16.23
C PHE A 223 -6.25 -6.91 17.47
N GLU A 224 -4.95 -6.69 17.55
CA GLU A 224 -4.36 -5.93 18.65
C GLU A 224 -4.84 -4.48 18.61
N GLY A 225 -4.86 -3.83 17.44
CA GLY A 225 -5.28 -2.44 17.32
C GLY A 225 -6.76 -2.23 17.59
N LEU A 226 -7.65 -3.15 17.18
CA LEU A 226 -9.08 -3.06 17.55
C LEU A 226 -9.33 -3.29 19.06
N ASN A 227 -8.42 -3.97 19.75
CA ASN A 227 -8.49 -4.23 21.20
C ASN A 227 -7.71 -3.21 22.03
N ALA A 228 -6.99 -2.28 21.40
CA ALA A 228 -6.25 -1.23 22.11
C ALA A 228 -7.20 -0.33 22.91
N ASN A 229 -6.75 0.05 24.11
CA ASN A 229 -7.48 1.02 24.93
C ASN A 229 -7.26 2.42 24.35
N LEU A 230 -8.33 3.05 23.87
CA LEU A 230 -8.30 4.36 23.24
C LEU A 230 -8.72 5.52 24.19
N ASP A 231 -8.96 5.23 25.47
CA ASP A 231 -9.42 6.23 26.44
C ASP A 231 -8.40 7.33 26.74
N HIS A 232 -7.11 7.01 26.57
CA HIS A 232 -6.01 7.94 26.77
C HIS A 232 -5.44 8.52 25.46
N CYS A 233 -6.02 8.16 24.31
CA CYS A 233 -5.61 8.74 23.04
C CYS A 233 -6.03 10.21 22.99
N GLN A 234 -5.06 11.09 22.77
CA GLN A 234 -5.33 12.51 22.58
C GLN A 234 -5.82 12.75 21.14
N ASP A 235 -6.81 13.64 20.97
CA ASP A 235 -7.20 14.15 19.66
C ASP A 235 -6.19 15.22 19.18
N LYS A 236 -4.92 14.80 19.10
CA LYS A 236 -3.81 15.64 18.68
C LYS A 236 -2.94 14.85 17.71
N PHE A 237 -2.54 15.53 16.65
CA PHE A 237 -1.54 15.06 15.71
C PHE A 237 -0.16 15.61 16.09
N ASP A 238 0.83 14.73 16.17
CA ASP A 238 2.24 15.07 16.34
C ASP A 238 2.96 14.95 14.98
N PRO A 239 3.30 16.08 14.32
CA PRO A 239 4.02 16.06 13.05
C PRO A 239 5.45 15.53 13.18
N ASP A 240 6.01 15.51 14.40
CA ASP A 240 7.35 15.01 14.65
C ASP A 240 7.35 13.49 14.85
N MET A 241 6.20 12.82 14.95
CA MET A 241 6.13 11.37 15.06
C MET A 241 6.36 10.71 13.70
N THR A 242 7.62 10.33 13.44
CA THR A 242 8.11 9.78 12.17
C THR A 242 8.50 8.31 12.28
N MET A 243 8.64 7.62 11.14
CA MET A 243 8.83 6.16 11.10
C MET A 243 10.18 5.70 11.69
N ASP A 244 11.17 6.58 11.81
CA ASP A 244 12.43 6.31 12.52
C ASP A 244 12.29 6.29 14.06
N LYS A 245 11.16 6.78 14.59
CA LYS A 245 10.90 6.85 16.04
C LYS A 245 10.05 5.70 16.57
N VAL A 246 9.58 4.81 15.70
CA VAL A 246 8.72 3.68 16.08
C VAL A 246 9.44 2.36 15.90
N THR A 247 9.03 1.36 16.69
CA THR A 247 9.52 -0.01 16.54
C THR A 247 8.50 -0.82 15.74
N LEU A 248 8.95 -1.46 14.67
CA LEU A 248 8.13 -2.34 13.83
C LEU A 248 8.38 -3.80 14.24
N LYS A 249 7.30 -4.56 14.48
CA LYS A 249 7.39 -5.98 14.86
C LYS A 249 7.96 -6.89 13.77
N GLY A 250 7.85 -6.47 12.50
CA GLY A 250 8.12 -7.27 11.33
C GLY A 250 7.07 -8.37 11.11
N PHE A 251 6.98 -8.88 9.89
CA PHE A 251 6.01 -9.93 9.53
C PHE A 251 6.26 -11.29 10.23
N SER A 252 7.45 -11.52 10.77
CA SER A 252 7.81 -12.74 11.50
C SER A 252 7.05 -12.89 12.83
N GLY A 253 6.72 -11.77 13.50
CA GLY A 253 5.87 -11.77 14.70
C GLY A 253 4.38 -11.94 14.38
N ALA A 254 3.92 -11.38 13.26
CA ALA A 254 2.52 -11.42 12.82
C ALA A 254 2.12 -12.77 12.19
N MET A 255 3.06 -13.55 11.63
CA MET A 255 2.78 -14.86 11.00
C MET A 255 2.17 -15.90 11.94
N LEU A 256 2.33 -15.76 13.27
CA LEU A 256 1.67 -16.64 14.24
C LEU A 256 0.13 -16.53 14.19
N SER A 257 -0.44 -15.43 13.67
CA SER A 257 -1.89 -15.29 13.47
C SER A 257 -2.37 -15.82 12.11
N VAL A 258 -1.50 -15.89 11.10
CA VAL A 258 -1.85 -16.40 9.75
C VAL A 258 -2.05 -17.92 9.75
N ALA A 259 -1.40 -18.64 10.68
CA ALA A 259 -1.64 -20.07 10.88
C ALA A 259 -3.08 -20.39 11.37
N ALA A 260 -3.85 -19.39 11.83
CA ALA A 260 -5.27 -19.54 12.19
C ALA A 260 -6.22 -19.33 10.99
N ILE A 261 -5.70 -19.15 9.77
CA ILE A 261 -6.47 -19.04 8.52
C ILE A 261 -6.08 -20.23 7.61
N ARG A 262 -6.37 -21.44 8.08
CA ARG A 262 -6.57 -22.63 7.26
C ARG A 262 -7.86 -23.31 7.67
#